data_AF-A0A9D9F1Q9-F1
#
_entry.id   AF-A0A9D9F1Q9-F1
#
_cell.length_a   1.000
_cell.length_b   1.000
_cell.length_c   1.000
_cell.angle_alpha   90.00
_cell.angle_beta   90.00
_cell.angle_gamma   90.00
#
_symmetry.space_group_name_H-M   'P 1'
#
loop_
_entity.id
_entity.type
_entity.pdbx_description
1 polymer ?
#
loop_
_entity_poly.entity_id
_entity_poly.type
_entity_poly.pdbx_seq_one_letter_code
_entity_poly.pdbx_strand_id
1 'polypeptide(L)' 'MESTKNAEYEGQCAFAVSTGKTNVEGGKHSATFDGKTYLFSNPVAKLLFRILPNRIQKADQHWEKVGK' A
#
# COMPACT_ATOMS: atom_id res chain seq x y z
N MET A 1 -13.38 -10.04 -14.91
CA MET A 1 -14.00 -9.04 -14.01
C MET A 1 -13.97 -9.70 -12.65
N GLU A 2 -13.32 -9.26 -11.58
CA GLU A 2 -12.97 -7.92 -11.07
C GLU A 2 -11.74 -8.07 -10.16
N SER A 3 -10.77 -7.16 -10.22
CA SER A 3 -9.80 -7.01 -9.11
C SER A 3 -9.27 -5.59 -8.93
N THR A 4 -9.56 -4.69 -9.87
CA THR A 4 -9.09 -3.30 -9.82
C THR A 4 -9.91 -2.39 -8.91
N LYS A 5 -10.98 -2.88 -8.27
CA LYS A 5 -11.87 -2.09 -7.40
C LYS A 5 -11.51 -2.10 -5.91
N ASN A 6 -10.56 -2.93 -5.47
CA ASN A 6 -10.18 -3.11 -4.06
C ASN A 6 -8.68 -2.86 -3.81
N ALA A 7 -8.10 -1.87 -4.49
CA ALA A 7 -6.74 -1.45 -4.17
C ALA A 7 -6.79 -0.62 -2.87
N GLU A 8 -6.17 -1.16 -1.82
CA GLU A 8 -6.06 -0.50 -0.53
C GLU A 8 -5.32 0.84 -0.70
N TYR A 9 -5.72 1.84 0.10
CA TYR A 9 -5.21 3.21 0.02
C TYR A 9 -5.54 3.92 -1.30
N GLU A 10 -6.71 3.64 -1.88
CA GLU A 10 -7.20 4.26 -3.12
C GLU A 10 -6.21 4.16 -4.30
N GLY A 11 -5.49 3.04 -4.37
CA GLY A 11 -4.49 2.82 -5.42
C GLY A 11 -3.16 3.54 -5.18
N GLN A 12 -2.92 4.06 -3.98
CA GLN A 12 -1.63 4.61 -3.61
C GLN A 12 -0.61 3.53 -3.24
N CYS A 13 0.66 3.93 -3.26
CA CYS A 13 1.76 3.08 -2.90
C CYS A 13 1.74 2.78 -1.40
N ALA A 14 1.36 1.56 -1.01
CA ALA A 14 1.23 1.15 0.39
C ALA A 14 2.50 1.38 1.21
N PHE A 15 3.67 1.20 0.60
CA PHE A 15 4.94 1.51 1.25
C PHE A 15 5.10 3.03 1.49
N ALA A 16 4.72 3.87 0.53
CA ALA A 16 4.76 5.32 0.71
C ALA A 16 3.80 5.75 1.83
N VAL A 17 2.58 5.22 1.86
CA VAL A 17 1.60 5.45 2.94
C VAL A 17 2.19 5.04 4.30
N SER A 18 2.84 3.87 4.39
CA SER A 18 3.55 3.42 5.61
C SER A 18 4.65 4.37 6.09
N THR A 19 5.18 5.21 5.19
CA THR A 19 6.18 6.25 5.50
C THR A 19 5.58 7.65 5.65
N GLY A 20 4.25 7.79 5.53
CA GLY A 20 3.52 9.06 5.66
C GLY A 20 3.39 9.84 4.36
N LYS A 21 3.70 9.21 3.22
CA LYS A 21 3.62 9.80 1.88
C LYS A 21 2.43 9.22 1.14
N THR A 22 1.37 10.01 1.01
CA THR A 22 0.14 9.70 0.26
C THR A 22 0.08 10.44 -1.08
N ASN A 23 1.23 10.80 -1.67
CA ASN A 23 1.30 11.45 -2.99
C ASN A 23 2.02 10.58 -4.00
N VAL A 24 2.03 9.27 -3.77
CA VAL A 24 2.75 8.31 -4.60
C VAL A 24 1.75 7.27 -5.07
N GLU A 25 1.43 7.30 -6.36
CA GLU A 25 0.54 6.33 -6.97
C GLU A 25 1.19 4.94 -6.99
N GLY A 26 0.38 3.94 -6.69
CA GLY A 26 0.74 2.55 -6.84
C GLY A 26 0.87 2.20 -8.32
N GLY A 27 2.01 1.63 -8.69
CA GLY A 27 2.28 1.27 -10.08
C GLY A 27 1.81 -0.15 -10.42
N LYS A 28 2.46 -0.73 -11.43
CA LYS A 28 2.19 -2.10 -11.92
C LYS A 28 2.52 -3.20 -10.90
N HIS A 29 3.15 -2.86 -9.78
CA HIS A 29 3.51 -3.83 -8.77
C HIS A 29 2.43 -3.87 -7.71
N SER A 30 1.66 -4.95 -7.64
CA SER A 30 0.70 -5.20 -6.57
C SER A 30 1.10 -6.41 -5.75
N ALA A 31 0.65 -6.46 -4.50
CA ALA A 31 0.75 -7.63 -3.65
C ALA A 31 -0.48 -7.72 -2.76
N THR A 32 -1.03 -8.93 -2.65
CA THR A 32 -2.15 -9.20 -1.77
C THR A 32 -1.62 -9.70 -0.43
N PHE A 33 -1.98 -9.02 0.66
CA PHE A 33 -1.66 -9.40 2.03
C PHE A 33 -2.94 -9.38 2.84
N ASP A 34 -3.22 -10.43 3.61
CA ASP A 34 -4.40 -10.49 4.50
C ASP A 34 -5.74 -10.24 3.77
N GLY A 35 -5.87 -10.73 2.53
CA GLY A 35 -7.05 -10.49 1.67
C GLY A 35 -7.16 -9.09 1.08
N LYS A 36 -6.26 -8.16 1.44
CA LYS A 36 -6.20 -6.79 0.95
C LYS A 36 -5.17 -6.63 -0.15
N THR A 37 -5.49 -5.90 -1.21
CA THR A 37 -4.57 -5.69 -2.34
C THR A 37 -3.85 -4.36 -2.20
N TYR A 38 -2.53 -4.41 -2.07
CA TYR A 38 -1.67 -3.25 -1.92
C TYR A 38 -0.93 -2.96 -3.23
N LEU A 39 -0.93 -1.70 -3.66
CA LEU A 39 -0.15 -1.27 -4.83
C LEU A 39 1.20 -0.69 -4.42
N PHE A 40 2.17 -0.77 -5.32
CA PHE A 40 3.55 -0.35 -5.13
C PHE A 40 4.07 0.27 -6.42
N SER A 41 4.75 1.41 -6.30
CA SER A 41 5.34 2.10 -7.45
C SER A 41 6.62 1.41 -7.95
N ASN A 42 7.28 0.63 -7.11
CA ASN A 42 8.57 0.01 -7.43
C ASN A 42 8.69 -1.38 -6.77
N PRO A 43 9.40 -2.36 -7.36
CA PRO A 43 9.51 -3.72 -6.80
C PRO A 43 10.26 -3.75 -5.46
N VAL A 44 11.16 -2.80 -5.22
CA VAL A 44 11.86 -2.64 -3.93
C VAL A 44 10.86 -2.33 -2.82
N ALA A 45 9.88 -1.46 -3.07
CA ALA A 45 8.85 -1.12 -2.10
C ALA A 45 8.00 -2.35 -1.73
N LYS A 46 7.62 -3.16 -2.73
CA LYS A 46 6.93 -4.44 -2.51
C LYS A 46 7.76 -5.40 -1.67
N LEU A 47 9.06 -5.53 -1.96
CA LEU A 47 9.95 -6.42 -1.22
C LEU A 47 10.10 -5.96 0.23
N LEU A 48 10.38 -4.68 0.46
CA LEU A 48 10.49 -4.11 1.81
C LEU A 48 9.19 -4.24 2.59
N PHE A 49 8.04 -4.03 1.93
CA PHE A 49 6.73 -4.19 2.56
C PHE A 49 6.45 -5.64 2.98
N ARG A 50 6.97 -6.62 2.22
CA ARG A 50 6.87 -8.05 2.57
C ARG A 50 7.81 -8.45 3.70
N ILE A 51 9.03 -7.91 3.72
CA ILE A 51 10.06 -8.28 4.71
C ILE A 51 9.80 -7.60 6.05
N LEU A 52 9.36 -6.34 6.02
CA LEU A 52 9.28 -5.53 7.23
C LEU A 52 7.95 -5.78 7.94
N PRO A 53 7.98 -6.32 9.17
CA PRO A 53 6.77 -6.52 9.96
C PRO A 53 6.13 -5.18 10.31
N ASN A 54 4.82 -5.18 10.56
CA ASN A 54 4.03 -4.01 10.93
C ASN A 54 4.01 -2.87 9.90
N ARG A 55 4.45 -3.10 8.65
CA ARG A 55 4.31 -2.11 7.57
C ARG A 55 2.86 -1.84 7.20
N ILE A 56 2.03 -2.87 7.23
CA ILE A 56 0.58 -2.75 7.02
C ILE A 56 -0.04 -1.87 8.12
N GLN A 57 0.21 -2.19 9.40
CA GLN A 57 -0.29 -1.37 10.52
C GLN A 57 0.18 0.08 10.44
N LYS A 58 1.45 0.33 10.08
CA LYS A 58 1.94 1.71 9.89
C LYS A 58 1.27 2.43 8.73
N ALA A 59 1.04 1.73 7.62
CA ALA A 59 0.30 2.28 6.50
C ALA A 59 -1.13 2.59 6.88
N ASP A 60 -1.80 1.68 7.58
CA ASP A 60 -3.17 1.84 8.08
C ASP A 60 -3.28 3.04 9.03
N GLN A 61 -2.41 3.11 10.04
CA GLN A 61 -2.36 4.23 10.99
C GLN A 61 -2.09 5.58 10.32
N HIS A 62 -1.20 5.63 9.32
CA HIS A 62 -0.98 6.85 8.56
C HIS A 62 -2.16 7.17 7.65
N TRP A 63 -2.78 6.18 7.03
CA TRP A 63 -3.95 6.36 6.19
C TRP A 63 -5.14 6.92 6.98
N GLU A 64 -5.43 6.35 8.15
CA GLU A 64 -6.44 6.85 9.09
C GLU A 64 -6.15 8.31 9.49
N LYS A 65 -4.88 8.65 9.75
CA LYS A 65 -4.48 10.03 10.07
C LYS A 65 -4.61 11.01 8.91
N VAL A 66 -4.42 10.54 7.68
CA VAL A 66 -4.55 11.37 6.49
C VAL A 66 -6.02 11.68 6.20
N GLY A 67 -6.96 10.95 6.82
CA GLY A 67 -8.34 11.39 7.03
C GLY A 67 -9.06 11.69 5.73
N LYS A 68 -9.40 10.66 4.98
CA LYS A 68 -10.37 10.75 3.90
C LYS A 68 -11.70 10.16 4.33
#